data_AF-A0A811MAD3-F1
#
_entry.id   AF-A0A811MAD3-F1
#
_cell.length_a   1.000
_cell.length_b   1.000
_cell.length_c   1.000
_cell.angle_alpha   90.00
_cell.angle_beta   90.00
_cell.angle_gamma   90.00
#
_symmetry.space_group_name_H-M   'P 1'
#
loop_
_entity.id
_entity.type
_entity.pdbx_description
1 polymer ?
#
loop_
_entity_poly.entity_id
_entity_poly.type
_entity_poly.pdbx_seq_one_letter_code
_entity_poly.pdbx_strand_id
1 'polypeptide(L)'
;MSCLLALLAVLCLGAAAVARAQLTDDFYDGCCPQAEDIVKARVSAAMKAEPRMGASLLRLHFHDCFVNSGGPAYDVLLGRRDGLVANQSGANSSLPSPFDPINTITKKFSDVDLNTTDVVVLSGIAASPTHLSLHNTFQLVKSSDDWTSIN
;
A
#
# COMPACT_ATOMS: atom_id res chain seq x y z
N MET A 1 -3.42 52.18 -17.72
CA MET A 1 -3.56 51.42 -16.44
C MET A 1 -3.95 49.96 -16.69
N SER A 2 -4.79 49.67 -17.68
CA SER A 2 -5.20 48.32 -18.10
C SER A 2 -4.08 47.44 -18.67
N CYS A 3 -3.12 47.98 -19.45
CA CYS A 3 -1.98 47.20 -19.95
C CYS A 3 -0.97 46.79 -18.87
N LEU A 4 -0.81 47.59 -17.81
CA LEU A 4 0.13 47.29 -16.72
C LEU A 4 -0.40 46.15 -15.83
N LEU A 5 -1.72 46.12 -15.61
CA LEU A 5 -2.42 45.02 -14.95
C LEU A 5 -2.35 43.72 -15.77
N ALA A 6 -2.43 43.80 -17.10
CA ALA A 6 -2.29 42.63 -17.97
C ALA A 6 -0.86 42.05 -17.94
N LEU A 7 0.17 42.89 -17.93
CA LEU A 7 1.57 42.46 -17.85
C LEU A 7 1.92 41.82 -16.49
N LEU A 8 1.38 42.36 -15.40
CA LEU A 8 1.53 41.77 -14.05
C LEU A 8 0.81 40.42 -13.92
N ALA A 9 -0.36 40.25 -14.54
CA ALA A 9 -1.09 38.97 -14.54
C ALA A 9 -0.34 37.86 -15.33
N VAL A 10 0.30 38.21 -16.45
CA VAL A 10 1.11 37.27 -17.25
C VAL A 10 2.39 36.86 -16.52
N LEU A 11 3.03 37.79 -15.80
CA LEU A 11 4.22 37.50 -14.99
C LEU A 11 3.91 36.55 -13.82
N CYS A 12 2.72 36.65 -13.21
CA CYS A 12 2.29 35.77 -12.12
C CYS A 12 1.85 34.37 -12.59
N LEU A 13 1.44 34.19 -13.85
CA LEU A 13 1.13 32.87 -14.41
C LEU A 13 2.38 32.05 -14.77
N GLY A 14 3.55 32.69 -14.88
CA GLY A 14 4.83 32.03 -15.16
C GLY A 14 5.56 31.47 -13.93
N ALA A 15 5.13 31.82 -12.71
CA ALA A 15 5.80 31.42 -11.46
C ALA A 15 5.13 30.25 -10.74
N ALA A 16 4.04 29.69 -11.29
CA ALA A 16 3.54 28.39 -10.87
C ALA A 16 4.32 27.29 -11.60
N ALA A 17 5.63 27.21 -11.35
CA ALA A 17 6.33 25.93 -11.46
C ALA A 17 5.78 25.05 -10.33
N VAL A 18 4.59 24.47 -10.56
CA VAL A 18 4.22 23.22 -9.93
C VAL A 18 5.40 22.31 -10.24
N ALA A 19 6.22 22.00 -9.23
CA ALA A 19 7.23 20.97 -9.33
C ALA A 19 6.46 19.67 -9.61
N ARG A 20 6.27 19.38 -10.90
CA ARG A 20 5.79 18.09 -11.35
C ARG A 20 6.92 17.13 -11.05
N ALA A 21 6.80 16.37 -9.97
CA ALA A 21 7.53 15.12 -9.80
C ALA A 21 6.98 14.10 -10.82
N GLN A 22 7.08 14.42 -12.11
CA GLN A 22 6.64 13.54 -13.18
C GLN A 22 7.80 12.63 -13.53
N LEU A 23 7.58 11.33 -13.31
CA LEU A 23 8.47 10.31 -13.81
C LEU A 23 8.42 10.33 -15.34
N THR A 24 9.59 10.32 -15.94
CA THR A 24 9.80 10.21 -17.39
C THR A 24 10.81 9.09 -17.62
N ASP A 25 10.65 8.34 -18.71
CA ASP A 25 11.45 7.16 -19.02
C ASP A 25 12.89 7.53 -19.45
N ASP A 26 13.04 8.69 -20.07
CA ASP A 26 14.29 9.29 -20.53
C ASP A 26 15.07 10.08 -19.46
N PHE A 27 14.64 10.01 -18.18
CA PHE A 27 15.20 10.84 -17.10
C PHE A 27 16.74 10.74 -16.99
N TYR A 28 17.30 9.56 -17.29
CA TYR A 28 18.74 9.31 -17.21
C TYR A 28 19.47 9.44 -18.54
N ASP A 29 18.80 9.68 -19.66
CA ASP A 29 19.41 9.64 -20.99
C ASP A 29 20.51 10.70 -21.17
N GLY A 30 20.30 11.89 -20.62
CA GLY A 30 21.25 13.00 -20.71
C GLY A 30 22.49 12.88 -19.80
N CYS A 31 22.45 12.02 -18.78
CA CYS A 31 23.49 11.93 -17.75
C CYS A 31 24.13 10.54 -17.64
N CYS A 32 23.32 9.48 -17.73
CA CYS A 32 23.74 8.09 -17.59
C CYS A 32 22.84 7.18 -18.44
N PRO A 33 23.02 7.15 -19.77
CA PRO A 33 22.17 6.35 -20.67
C PRO A 33 22.28 4.84 -20.43
N GLN A 34 23.33 4.38 -19.74
CA GLN A 34 23.54 2.96 -19.41
C GLN A 34 22.95 2.57 -18.05
N ALA A 35 22.34 3.50 -17.31
CA ALA A 35 21.86 3.24 -15.96
C ALA A 35 20.90 2.05 -15.90
N GLU A 36 19.90 2.01 -16.79
CA GLU A 36 18.90 0.95 -16.82
C GLU A 36 19.52 -0.41 -17.20
N ASP A 37 20.40 -0.42 -18.19
CA ASP A 37 21.09 -1.63 -18.64
C ASP A 37 21.97 -2.24 -17.54
N ILE A 38 22.69 -1.39 -16.80
CA ILE A 38 23.53 -1.82 -15.68
C ILE A 38 22.66 -2.46 -14.60
N VAL A 39 21.53 -1.84 -14.24
CA VAL A 39 20.61 -2.38 -13.23
C VAL A 39 20.02 -3.71 -13.68
N LYS A 40 19.53 -3.80 -14.93
CA LYS A 40 19.00 -5.05 -15.51
C LYS A 40 20.04 -6.18 -15.49
N ALA A 41 21.29 -5.89 -15.84
CA ALA A 41 22.37 -6.86 -15.83
C ALA A 41 22.65 -7.39 -14.41
N ARG A 42 22.66 -6.51 -13.39
CA ARG A 42 22.91 -6.91 -12.00
C ARG A 42 21.74 -7.67 -11.39
N VAL A 43 20.51 -7.22 -11.62
CA VAL A 43 19.31 -7.90 -11.11
C VAL A 43 19.17 -9.29 -11.73
N SER A 44 19.37 -9.42 -13.05
CA SER A 44 19.32 -10.72 -13.71
C SER A 44 20.42 -11.68 -13.26
N ALA A 45 21.64 -11.18 -13.00
CA ALA A 45 22.71 -11.99 -12.42
C ALA A 45 22.36 -12.46 -11.00
N ALA A 46 21.79 -11.58 -10.17
CA ALA A 46 21.36 -11.93 -8.81
C ALA A 46 20.24 -12.97 -8.80
N MET A 47 19.25 -12.85 -9.69
CA MET A 47 18.17 -13.84 -9.83
C MET A 47 18.67 -15.21 -10.31
N LYS A 48 19.71 -15.24 -11.16
CA LYS A 48 20.35 -16.49 -11.59
C LYS A 48 21.12 -17.18 -10.46
N ALA A 49 21.76 -16.41 -9.58
CA ALA A 49 22.44 -16.94 -8.41
C ALA A 49 21.43 -17.45 -7.37
N GLU A 50 20.37 -16.68 -7.13
CA GLU A 50 19.32 -17.00 -6.16
C GLU A 50 17.93 -16.58 -6.67
N PRO A 51 17.07 -17.53 -7.06
CA PRO A 51 15.75 -17.22 -7.65
C PRO A 51 14.84 -16.37 -6.74
N ARG A 52 14.99 -16.49 -5.41
CA ARG A 52 14.21 -15.73 -4.41
C ARG A 52 14.52 -14.22 -4.40
N MET A 53 15.61 -13.78 -5.04
CA MET A 53 16.00 -12.37 -5.08
C MET A 53 14.99 -11.50 -5.82
N GLY A 54 14.31 -12.02 -6.84
CA GLY A 54 13.27 -11.26 -7.57
C GLY A 54 12.11 -10.86 -6.64
N ALA A 55 11.59 -11.81 -5.86
CA ALA A 55 10.54 -11.54 -4.88
C ALA A 55 11.00 -10.59 -3.76
N SER A 56 12.28 -10.68 -3.36
CA SER A 56 12.86 -9.83 -2.32
C SER A 56 13.00 -8.37 -2.76
N LEU A 57 13.50 -8.12 -3.98
CA LEU A 57 13.60 -6.78 -4.56
C LEU A 57 12.22 -6.15 -4.77
N LEU A 58 11.25 -6.93 -5.22
CA LEU A 58 9.87 -6.48 -5.39
C LEU A 58 9.25 -6.08 -4.04
N ARG A 59 9.43 -6.90 -3.01
CA ARG A 59 8.98 -6.60 -1.64
C ARG A 59 9.63 -5.33 -1.09
N LEU A 60 10.94 -5.14 -1.31
CA LEU A 60 11.66 -3.95 -0.87
C LEU A 60 11.11 -2.69 -1.54
N HIS A 61 10.88 -2.73 -2.86
CA HIS A 61 10.26 -1.63 -3.60
C HIS A 61 8.86 -1.28 -3.06
N PHE A 62 8.02 -2.29 -2.83
CA PHE A 62 6.71 -2.07 -2.23
C PHE A 62 6.79 -1.46 -0.83
N HIS A 63 7.73 -1.91 0.00
CA HIS A 63 7.91 -1.38 1.35
C HIS A 63 8.33 0.10 1.33
N ASP A 64 9.28 0.47 0.46
CA ASP A 64 9.74 1.86 0.32
C ASP A 64 8.63 2.78 -0.20
N CYS A 65 7.80 2.30 -1.14
CA CYS A 65 6.65 3.06 -1.62
C CYS A 65 5.53 3.18 -0.56
N PHE A 66 5.30 2.14 0.24
CA PHE A 66 4.24 2.14 1.25
C PHE A 66 4.55 2.99 2.47
N VAL A 67 5.81 3.02 2.92
CA VAL A 67 6.22 3.92 4.01
C VAL A 67 5.99 5.38 3.60
N ASN A 68 6.22 5.70 2.32
CA ASN A 68 5.96 7.03 1.77
C ASN A 68 4.47 7.28 1.40
N SER A 69 3.60 6.27 1.51
CA SER A 69 2.15 6.39 1.28
C SER A 69 1.41 7.06 2.45
N GLY A 70 2.14 7.47 3.50
CA GLY A 70 1.64 8.41 4.50
C GLY A 70 0.43 7.93 5.28
N GLY A 71 0.34 6.62 5.55
CA GLY A 71 -0.64 6.11 6.49
C GLY A 71 -0.49 6.79 7.85
N PRO A 72 -1.59 7.02 8.59
CA PRO A 72 -1.52 7.66 9.90
C PRO A 72 -0.65 6.83 10.84
N ALA A 73 0.35 7.46 11.45
CA ALA A 73 1.09 6.86 12.55
C ALA A 73 0.27 6.97 13.84
N TYR A 74 0.25 5.91 14.64
CA TYR A 74 -0.41 5.87 15.94
C TYR A 74 0.47 5.12 16.93
N ASP A 75 0.48 5.59 18.18
CA ASP A 75 1.19 4.91 19.26
C ASP A 75 0.47 3.62 19.63
N VAL A 76 1.19 2.51 19.65
CA VAL A 76 0.65 1.20 20.02
C VAL A 76 0.96 0.93 21.49
N LEU A 77 -0.09 0.83 22.31
CA LEU A 77 0.04 0.41 23.69
C LEU A 77 0.51 -1.05 23.74
N LEU A 78 1.69 -1.27 24.35
CA LEU A 78 2.28 -2.60 24.52
C LEU A 78 1.89 -3.22 25.87
N GLY A 79 2.08 -4.53 26.02
CA GLY A 79 1.84 -5.25 27.29
C GLY A 79 0.79 -6.36 27.22
N ARG A 80 0.23 -6.64 26.03
CA ARG A 80 -0.66 -7.81 25.84
C ARG A 80 0.12 -9.11 26.09
N ARG A 81 -0.42 -9.97 26.95
CA ARG A 81 0.10 -11.33 27.21
C ARG A 81 -0.67 -12.35 26.37
N ASP A 82 -0.02 -13.46 26.02
CA ASP A 82 -0.66 -14.50 25.20
C ASP A 82 -1.62 -15.35 26.04
N GLY A 83 -2.81 -15.58 25.49
CA GLY A 83 -3.81 -16.46 26.10
C GLY A 83 -3.40 -17.92 25.95
N LEU A 84 -3.62 -18.73 26.99
CA LEU A 84 -3.29 -20.16 26.98
C LEU A 84 -4.42 -21.04 26.42
N VAL A 85 -5.59 -20.45 26.13
CA VAL A 85 -6.80 -21.17 25.69
C VAL A 85 -7.47 -20.40 24.56
N ALA A 86 -7.84 -21.10 23.49
CA ALA A 86 -8.64 -20.56 22.40
C ALA A 86 -10.14 -20.77 22.66
N ASN A 87 -10.97 -19.81 22.25
CA ASN A 87 -12.43 -19.88 22.38
C ASN A 87 -13.11 -19.78 21.01
N GLN A 88 -13.36 -20.93 20.39
CA GLN A 88 -13.98 -21.00 19.05
C GLN A 88 -15.45 -20.57 19.05
N SER A 89 -16.24 -20.96 20.06
CA SER A 89 -17.65 -20.58 20.13
C SER A 89 -17.84 -19.08 20.33
N GLY A 90 -16.96 -18.46 21.14
CA GLY A 90 -16.86 -17.02 21.28
C GLY A 90 -16.57 -16.34 19.93
N ALA A 91 -15.55 -16.81 19.21
CA ALA A 91 -15.20 -16.24 17.89
C ALA A 91 -16.36 -16.31 16.89
N ASN A 92 -17.08 -17.44 16.82
CA ASN A 92 -18.19 -17.63 15.90
C ASN A 92 -19.40 -16.73 16.18
N SER A 93 -19.57 -16.26 17.42
CA SER A 93 -20.71 -15.43 17.83
C SER A 93 -20.36 -13.94 17.92
N SER A 94 -19.15 -13.61 18.38
CA SER A 94 -18.69 -12.23 18.59
C SER A 94 -18.17 -11.55 17.32
N LEU A 95 -17.68 -12.30 16.32
CA LEU A 95 -17.20 -11.69 15.08
C LEU A 95 -18.38 -11.37 14.13
N PRO A 96 -18.40 -10.19 13.49
CA PRO A 96 -19.40 -9.84 12.48
C PRO A 96 -19.17 -10.63 11.19
N SER A 97 -20.25 -11.17 10.60
CA SER A 97 -20.20 -11.76 9.26
C SER A 97 -20.27 -10.65 8.19
N PRO A 98 -19.62 -10.81 7.02
CA PRO A 98 -19.79 -9.90 5.89
C PRO A 98 -21.24 -9.78 5.40
N PHE A 99 -22.08 -10.76 5.73
CA PHE A 99 -23.48 -10.82 5.34
C PHE A 99 -24.44 -10.42 6.47
N ASP A 100 -23.93 -10.05 7.65
CA ASP A 100 -24.77 -9.58 8.74
C ASP A 100 -25.37 -8.20 8.38
N PRO A 101 -26.64 -7.93 8.74
CA PRO A 101 -27.21 -6.60 8.54
C PRO A 101 -26.54 -5.59 9.48
N ILE A 102 -26.52 -4.31 9.07
CA ILE A 102 -25.76 -3.24 9.74
C ILE A 102 -26.13 -3.03 11.22
N ASN A 103 -27.39 -3.31 11.59
CA ASN A 103 -27.86 -3.26 12.97
C ASN A 103 -27.19 -4.34 13.85
N THR A 104 -27.00 -5.56 13.33
CA THR A 104 -26.29 -6.64 14.02
C THR A 104 -24.81 -6.32 14.16
N ILE A 105 -24.19 -5.78 13.11
CA ILE A 105 -22.79 -5.35 13.14
C ILE A 105 -22.60 -4.25 14.19
N THR A 106 -23.44 -3.22 14.18
CA THR A 106 -23.38 -2.11 15.15
C THR A 106 -23.52 -2.61 16.58
N LYS A 107 -24.41 -3.58 16.82
CA LYS A 107 -24.58 -4.20 18.14
C LYS A 107 -23.32 -4.94 18.59
N LYS A 108 -22.72 -5.76 17.72
CA LYS A 108 -21.48 -6.49 18.03
C LYS A 108 -20.31 -5.56 18.36
N PHE A 109 -20.23 -4.39 17.71
CA PHE A 109 -19.23 -3.37 18.04
C PHE A 109 -19.54 -2.68 19.37
N SER A 110 -20.81 -2.41 19.66
CA SER A 110 -21.21 -1.88 20.97
C SER A 110 -20.92 -2.84 22.13
N ASP A 111 -20.93 -4.16 21.89
CA ASP A 111 -20.62 -5.18 22.90
C ASP A 111 -19.12 -5.18 23.29
N VAL A 112 -18.26 -4.51 22.51
CA VAL A 112 -16.81 -4.31 22.79
C VAL A 112 -16.46 -2.83 22.98
N ASP A 113 -17.44 -2.03 23.41
CA ASP A 113 -17.31 -0.59 23.71
C ASP A 113 -16.91 0.28 22.51
N LEU A 114 -17.23 -0.15 21.28
CA LEU A 114 -17.03 0.62 20.06
C LEU A 114 -18.35 1.26 19.56
N ASN A 115 -18.24 2.46 19.00
CA ASN A 115 -19.39 3.24 18.55
C ASN A 115 -19.64 3.11 17.03
N THR A 116 -20.69 3.75 16.52
CA THR A 116 -21.04 3.72 15.08
C THR A 116 -20.02 4.42 14.20
N THR A 117 -19.27 5.41 14.72
CA THR A 117 -18.15 6.03 14.00
C THR A 117 -17.01 5.02 13.83
N ASP A 118 -16.71 4.22 14.84
CA ASP A 118 -15.68 3.17 14.78
C ASP A 118 -16.05 2.10 13.77
N VAL A 119 -17.33 1.73 13.66
CA VAL A 119 -17.82 0.82 12.62
C VAL A 119 -17.47 1.35 11.23
N VAL A 120 -17.73 2.63 10.94
CA VAL A 120 -17.47 3.23 9.63
C VAL A 120 -15.97 3.36 9.36
N VAL A 121 -15.22 3.87 10.34
CA VAL A 121 -13.77 4.09 10.22
C VAL A 121 -13.02 2.76 10.05
N LEU A 122 -13.34 1.75 10.86
CA LEU A 122 -12.68 0.44 10.80
C LEU A 122 -13.11 -0.37 9.56
N SER A 123 -14.33 -0.16 9.04
CA SER A 123 -14.76 -0.76 7.77
C SER A 123 -14.01 -0.21 6.55
N GLY A 124 -13.45 1.00 6.64
CA GLY A 124 -12.64 1.61 5.57
C GLY A 124 -11.36 0.84 5.24
N ILE A 125 -10.83 0.04 6.17
CA ILE A 125 -9.68 -0.85 5.93
C ILE A 125 -10.00 -1.92 4.88
N ALA A 126 -11.25 -2.42 4.85
CA ALA A 126 -11.67 -3.42 3.87
C ALA A 126 -11.84 -2.82 2.45
N ALA A 127 -12.10 -1.51 2.37
CA ALA A 127 -12.25 -0.77 1.11
C ALA A 127 -10.91 -0.20 0.59
N SER A 128 -9.82 -0.32 1.36
CA SER A 128 -8.52 0.20 0.97
C SER A 128 -8.02 -0.54 -0.28
N PRO A 129 -7.47 0.16 -1.29
CA PRO A 129 -6.86 -0.47 -2.47
C PRO A 129 -5.78 -1.49 -2.08
N THR A 130 -5.21 -1.33 -0.89
CA THR A 130 -4.20 -2.17 -0.28
C THR A 130 -4.74 -3.53 0.16
N HIS A 131 -6.01 -3.65 0.58
CA HIS A 131 -6.60 -4.94 0.92
C HIS A 131 -6.96 -5.74 -0.34
N LEU A 132 -7.48 -5.08 -1.38
CA LEU A 132 -7.70 -5.72 -2.69
C LEU A 132 -6.37 -6.05 -3.38
N SER A 133 -5.37 -5.17 -3.23
CA SER A 133 -4.00 -5.40 -3.70
C SER A 133 -3.34 -6.53 -2.94
N LEU A 134 -3.44 -6.64 -1.60
CA LEU A 134 -2.88 -7.75 -0.84
C LEU A 134 -3.64 -9.06 -1.07
N HIS A 135 -4.95 -9.04 -1.29
CA HIS A 135 -5.71 -10.23 -1.68
C HIS A 135 -5.26 -10.74 -3.05
N ASN A 136 -5.08 -9.85 -4.04
CA ASN A 136 -4.55 -10.21 -5.35
C ASN A 136 -3.06 -10.57 -5.29
N THR A 137 -2.24 -9.88 -4.48
CA THR A 137 -0.80 -10.14 -4.35
C THR A 137 -0.55 -11.46 -3.61
N PHE A 138 -1.36 -11.80 -2.60
CA PHE A 138 -1.30 -13.10 -1.93
C PHE A 138 -1.70 -14.23 -2.88
N GLN A 139 -2.68 -14.02 -3.77
CA GLN A 139 -2.97 -14.97 -4.83
C GLN A 139 -1.87 -15.06 -5.90
N LEU A 140 -1.21 -13.95 -6.24
CA LEU A 140 -0.07 -13.92 -7.18
C LEU A 140 1.20 -14.57 -6.60
N VAL A 141 1.46 -14.43 -5.29
CA VAL A 141 2.53 -15.17 -4.62
C VAL A 141 2.25 -16.67 -4.69
N LYS A 142 0.99 -17.09 -4.49
CA LYS A 142 0.59 -18.50 -4.62
C LYS A 142 0.77 -19.03 -6.06
N SER A 143 0.58 -18.20 -7.09
CA SER A 143 0.89 -18.60 -8.48
C SER A 143 2.39 -18.55 -8.80
N SER A 144 3.18 -17.79 -8.02
CA SER A 144 4.64 -17.76 -8.13
C SER A 144 5.32 -18.94 -7.42
N ASP A 145 4.61 -19.71 -6.59
CA ASP A 145 5.11 -20.97 -6.03
C ASP A 145 4.96 -22.15 -7.02
N ASP A 146 4.32 -21.95 -8.18
CA ASP A 146 4.11 -22.97 -9.22
C ASP A 146 5.25 -23.05 -10.26
N TRP A 147 6.34 -22.28 -10.06
CA TRP A 147 7.51 -22.27 -10.95
C TRP A 147 8.42 -23.50 -10.80
N THR A 148 8.07 -24.47 -9.94
CA THR A 148 8.77 -25.76 -9.86
C THR A 148 8.33 -26.77 -10.91
N SER A 149 7.41 -26.45 -11.83
CA SER A 149 6.97 -27.34 -12.92
C SER A 149 7.54 -27.03 -14.31
N ILE A 150 8.43 -26.03 -14.43
CA ILE A 150 9.20 -25.81 -15.66
C ILE A 150 10.60 -26.42 -15.49
N ASN A 151 10.64 -27.75 -15.56
CA ASN A 151 11.78 -28.56 -16.00
C ASN A 151 11.30 -29.98 -16.32
#